data_AF-A0A832U5S5-F1
#
_entry.id   AF-A0A832U5S5-F1
#
_cell.length_a   1.000
_cell.length_b   1.000
_cell.length_c   1.000
_cell.angle_alpha   90.00
_cell.angle_beta   90.00
_cell.angle_gamma   90.00
#
_symmetry.space_group_name_H-M   'P 1'
#
loop_
_entity.id
_entity.type
_entity.pdbx_description
1 polymer ?
#
loop_
_entity_poly.entity_id
_entity_poly.type
_entity_poly.pdbx_seq_one_letter_code
_entity_poly.pdbx_strand_id
1 'polypeptide(L)'
;MRKRGALKLIKKLKESDILLDSEPKSNYEKLKKKSEVDFLKKEGASLGRPGTISSSEDILSETKKEISEKIQSEVTAQVASTVGSATFVISGPVTIQGGRIPSMEEERRVIMKDQDILIIPQKWKTQDYTGFNERYPLIEPYAYARIKWDEKITKLVYLIEEPELSEDEKTRLMTIQGIIQEELEVDFKSLQEKSELVDYLENKALEVVDELNLKLSPDAFEKIMYYLRRNYIGLGAIEPLFHDALIEDISCDGTGIPIYVYHAKYGSLPSNIVFKSDDDANSIIIKMAQRCNRHISVAEPLLDGRLPNNSRVQATFGREVTQHGPTFTIRRFKTDPMTPVQLINYKSCPPRIFAYMWLALEHS
;
A
#
# COMPACT_ATOMS: atom_id res chain seq x y z
N MET A 1 27.37 -24.92 27.43
CA MET A 1 28.32 -24.21 26.55
C MET A 1 27.91 -22.78 26.15
N ARG A 2 26.66 -22.33 26.36
CA ARG A 2 26.13 -21.02 25.89
C ARG A 2 26.58 -19.77 26.69
N LYS A 3 27.01 -19.90 27.95
CA LYS A 3 27.45 -18.76 28.80
C LYS A 3 28.75 -18.07 28.38
N ARG A 4 29.57 -18.66 27.50
CA ARG A 4 30.88 -18.10 27.10
C ARG A 4 30.79 -17.05 25.98
N GLY A 5 29.69 -17.01 25.21
CA GLY A 5 29.49 -16.04 24.13
C GLY A 5 29.14 -14.65 24.65
N ALA A 6 28.10 -14.56 25.49
CA ALA A 6 27.65 -13.29 26.09
C ALA A 6 28.73 -12.61 26.94
N LEU A 7 29.48 -13.37 27.74
CA LEU A 7 30.60 -12.86 28.55
C LEU A 7 31.78 -12.34 27.70
N LYS A 8 31.99 -12.88 26.50
CA LYS A 8 32.99 -12.35 25.55
C LYS A 8 32.53 -11.03 24.94
N LEU A 9 31.24 -10.86 24.71
CA LEU A 9 30.66 -9.64 24.14
C LEU A 9 30.68 -8.47 25.13
N ILE A 10 30.32 -8.73 26.39
CA ILE A 10 30.39 -7.74 27.50
C ILE A 10 31.83 -7.27 27.72
N LYS A 11 32.81 -8.17 27.56
CA LYS A 11 34.24 -7.81 27.65
C LYS A 11 34.68 -6.94 26.46
N LYS A 12 34.19 -7.24 25.26
CA LYS A 12 34.50 -6.50 24.03
C LYS A 12 33.91 -5.08 24.03
N LEU A 13 32.74 -4.90 24.66
CA LEU A 13 32.07 -3.59 24.81
C LEU A 13 32.71 -2.71 25.91
N LYS A 14 33.39 -3.31 26.89
CA LYS A 14 34.12 -2.59 27.95
C LYS A 14 35.54 -2.18 27.54
N GLU A 15 36.13 -2.84 26.55
CA GLU A 15 37.50 -2.54 26.07
C GLU A 15 37.52 -1.48 24.94
N SER A 16 36.37 -1.06 24.43
CA SER A 16 36.25 -0.07 23.35
C SER A 16 35.82 1.32 23.86
N ASP A 17 36.57 1.87 24.81
CA ASP A 17 36.69 3.32 24.94
C ASP A 17 37.85 3.74 24.04
N ILE A 18 37.58 4.24 22.82
CA ILE A 18 38.42 5.16 22.02
C ILE A 18 37.70 5.48 20.68
N LEU A 19 37.40 6.78 20.52
CA LEU A 19 37.17 7.59 19.30
C LEU A 19 35.93 7.32 18.42
N LEU A 20 34.94 8.21 18.60
CA LEU A 20 34.00 8.70 17.60
C LEU A 20 34.76 9.21 16.36
N ASP A 21 34.75 8.45 15.27
CA ASP A 21 34.76 8.91 13.87
C ASP A 21 34.95 7.70 12.94
N SER A 22 33.85 7.02 12.62
CA SER A 22 33.63 6.40 11.31
C SER A 22 32.24 5.79 11.28
N GLU A 23 31.41 6.29 10.37
CA GLU A 23 30.08 5.75 10.08
C GLU A 23 30.18 4.24 9.75
N PRO A 24 29.30 3.39 10.29
CA PRO A 24 29.27 1.98 9.93
C PRO A 24 28.77 1.85 8.50
N LYS A 25 29.66 1.46 7.57
CA LYS A 25 29.33 1.22 6.16
C LYS A 25 28.14 0.27 6.03
N SER A 26 27.03 0.83 5.55
CA SER A 26 25.73 0.19 5.39
C SER A 26 25.81 -1.08 4.52
N ASN A 27 24.95 -2.05 4.82
CA ASN A 27 24.78 -3.25 3.98
C ASN A 27 24.44 -2.89 2.52
N TYR A 28 23.82 -1.73 2.29
CA TYR A 28 23.57 -1.18 0.95
C TYR A 28 24.86 -0.91 0.16
N GLU A 29 25.89 -0.34 0.79
CA GLU A 29 27.18 -0.08 0.13
C GLU A 29 27.93 -1.37 -0.23
N LYS A 30 27.77 -2.42 0.58
CA LYS A 30 28.36 -3.74 0.32
C LYS A 30 27.68 -4.45 -0.86
N LEU A 31 26.35 -4.29 -0.98
CA LEU A 31 25.55 -4.81 -2.10
C LEU A 31 25.89 -4.08 -3.40
N LYS A 32 26.02 -2.76 -3.38
CA LYS A 32 26.39 -1.92 -4.53
C LYS A 32 27.76 -2.28 -5.12
N LYS A 33 28.76 -2.51 -4.27
CA LYS A 33 30.10 -2.94 -4.71
C LYS A 33 30.11 -4.34 -5.33
N LYS A 34 29.24 -5.23 -4.87
CA LYS A 34 29.15 -6.61 -5.40
C LYS A 34 28.54 -6.62 -6.80
N SER A 35 27.49 -5.83 -7.04
CA SER A 35 26.86 -5.69 -8.36
C SER A 35 27.76 -5.01 -9.41
N GLU A 36 28.55 -4.01 -9.02
CA GLU A 36 29.51 -3.36 -9.93
C GLU A 36 30.63 -4.31 -10.38
N VAL A 37 31.16 -5.13 -9.45
CA VAL A 37 32.22 -6.10 -9.77
C VAL A 37 31.70 -7.24 -10.65
N ASP A 38 30.45 -7.68 -10.45
CA ASP A 38 29.83 -8.70 -11.28
C ASP A 38 29.46 -8.18 -12.67
N PHE A 39 29.10 -6.89 -12.79
CA PHE A 39 28.88 -6.22 -14.08
C PHE A 39 30.16 -6.11 -14.91
N LEU A 40 31.27 -5.68 -14.29
CA LEU A 40 32.58 -5.55 -14.95
C LEU A 40 33.20 -6.88 -15.37
N LYS A 41 32.82 -8.00 -14.73
CA LYS A 41 33.24 -9.35 -15.15
C LYS A 41 32.39 -9.92 -16.29
N LYS A 42 31.14 -9.47 -16.42
CA LYS A 42 30.18 -9.95 -17.42
C LYS A 42 30.36 -9.26 -18.77
N GLU A 43 30.75 -7.99 -18.77
CA GLU A 43 31.16 -7.28 -19.98
C GLU A 43 32.68 -7.33 -20.15
N GLY A 44 33.17 -8.36 -20.85
CA GLY A 44 34.56 -8.41 -21.28
C GLY A 44 34.87 -7.28 -22.27
N ALA A 45 35.23 -6.11 -21.76
CA ALA A 45 35.54 -4.94 -22.58
C ALA A 45 37.06 -4.79 -22.79
N SER A 46 37.52 -5.10 -24.00
CA SER A 46 38.78 -4.56 -24.54
C SER A 46 38.52 -3.15 -25.11
N LEU A 47 39.39 -2.21 -24.75
CA LEU A 47 39.30 -0.80 -25.15
C LEU A 47 39.74 -0.61 -26.62
N GLY A 48 38.85 -0.05 -27.46
CA GLY A 48 39.12 0.41 -28.82
C GLY A 48 38.80 1.91 -29.01
N ARG A 49 39.66 2.62 -29.75
CA ARG A 49 39.74 4.09 -29.95
C ARG A 49 38.72 4.66 -30.97
N PRO A 50 38.51 6.01 -31.01
CA PRO A 50 37.37 6.65 -31.66
C PRO A 50 37.61 7.07 -33.13
N GLY A 51 36.51 7.14 -33.90
CA GLY A 51 36.45 7.65 -35.28
C GLY A 51 35.07 8.26 -35.62
N THR A 52 35.03 9.09 -36.66
CA THR A 52 34.25 10.33 -36.82
C THR A 52 32.97 10.22 -37.69
N ILE A 53 31.88 10.88 -37.25
CA ILE A 53 30.73 11.59 -37.89
C ILE A 53 30.04 11.05 -39.18
N SER A 54 28.71 10.88 -39.13
CA SER A 54 27.73 11.37 -40.14
C SER A 54 26.31 11.45 -39.55
N SER A 55 25.53 12.44 -39.98
CA SER A 55 24.27 12.98 -39.43
C SER A 55 23.02 12.10 -39.62
N SER A 56 22.20 12.03 -38.56
CA SER A 56 21.12 11.05 -38.36
C SER A 56 19.69 11.58 -38.61
N GLU A 57 19.50 12.66 -39.36
CA GLU A 57 18.17 13.30 -39.48
C GLU A 57 17.37 12.88 -40.73
N ASP A 58 18.01 12.41 -41.81
CA ASP A 58 17.27 12.08 -43.04
C ASP A 58 16.66 10.66 -43.03
N ILE A 59 17.23 9.72 -42.27
CA ILE A 59 16.80 8.30 -42.25
C ILE A 59 15.51 8.08 -41.42
N LEU A 60 15.17 9.02 -40.52
CA LEU A 60 14.04 8.90 -39.58
C LEU A 60 12.70 9.38 -40.13
N SER A 61 12.70 10.08 -41.27
CA SER A 61 11.47 10.66 -41.86
C SER A 61 10.79 9.72 -42.87
N GLU A 62 11.56 9.00 -43.69
CA GLU A 62 11.05 8.04 -44.66
C GLU A 62 10.52 6.76 -43.99
N THR A 63 11.20 6.31 -42.94
CA THR A 63 10.82 5.10 -42.18
C THR A 63 9.49 5.25 -41.41
N LYS A 64 9.12 6.45 -40.97
CA LYS A 64 7.84 6.68 -40.26
C LYS A 64 6.62 6.68 -41.19
N LYS A 65 6.77 7.11 -42.45
CA LYS A 65 5.67 7.14 -43.42
C LYS A 65 5.28 5.73 -43.88
N GLU A 66 6.27 4.91 -44.24
CA GLU A 66 6.04 3.52 -44.68
C GLU A 66 5.47 2.62 -43.57
N ILE A 67 5.86 2.84 -42.31
CA ILE A 67 5.33 2.08 -41.17
C ILE A 67 3.88 2.49 -40.86
N SER A 68 3.52 3.77 -41.03
CA SER A 68 2.14 4.23 -40.79
C SER A 68 1.13 3.69 -41.82
N GLU A 69 1.52 3.57 -43.09
CA GLU A 69 0.66 3.05 -44.17
C GLU A 69 0.50 1.51 -44.09
N LYS A 70 1.53 0.78 -43.61
CA LYS A 70 1.44 -0.66 -43.34
C LYS A 70 0.52 -0.98 -42.16
N ILE A 71 0.58 -0.21 -41.08
CA ILE A 71 -0.28 -0.42 -39.90
C ILE A 71 -1.75 -0.11 -40.23
N GLN A 72 -2.03 0.90 -41.06
CA GLN A 72 -3.40 1.22 -41.47
C GLN A 72 -4.05 0.14 -42.35
N SER A 73 -3.28 -0.50 -43.24
CA SER A 73 -3.79 -1.54 -44.14
C SER A 73 -3.94 -2.92 -43.47
N GLU A 74 -3.10 -3.30 -42.51
CA GLU A 74 -3.26 -4.55 -41.75
C GLU A 74 -4.42 -4.50 -40.74
N VAL A 75 -4.66 -3.34 -40.11
CA VAL A 75 -5.78 -3.17 -39.15
C VAL A 75 -7.14 -3.15 -39.86
N THR A 76 -7.22 -2.64 -41.10
CA THR A 76 -8.49 -2.68 -41.87
C THR A 76 -8.80 -4.07 -42.44
N ALA A 77 -7.80 -4.91 -42.69
CA ALA A 77 -8.00 -6.26 -43.23
C ALA A 77 -8.44 -7.29 -42.17
N GLN A 78 -8.00 -7.14 -40.90
CA GLN A 78 -8.35 -8.09 -39.82
C GLN A 78 -9.69 -7.81 -39.13
N VAL A 79 -10.20 -6.57 -39.16
CA VAL A 79 -11.49 -6.23 -38.52
C VAL A 79 -12.70 -6.58 -39.40
N ALA A 80 -12.49 -6.81 -40.70
CA ALA A 80 -13.56 -7.09 -41.65
C ALA A 80 -13.98 -8.58 -41.76
N SER A 81 -13.29 -9.53 -41.10
CA SER A 81 -13.54 -10.97 -41.30
C SER A 81 -14.01 -11.76 -40.08
N THR A 82 -14.17 -11.15 -38.89
CA THR A 82 -14.61 -11.88 -37.68
C THR A 82 -15.72 -11.21 -36.87
N VAL A 83 -16.69 -10.61 -37.55
CA VAL A 83 -18.00 -10.32 -36.92
C VAL A 83 -19.09 -10.73 -37.90
N GLY A 84 -19.40 -12.03 -37.92
CA GLY A 84 -20.69 -12.47 -38.43
C GLY A 84 -21.76 -11.82 -37.55
N SER A 85 -22.47 -10.84 -38.10
CA SER A 85 -23.70 -10.31 -37.53
C SER A 85 -24.71 -11.45 -37.44
N ALA A 86 -24.70 -12.19 -36.32
CA ALA A 86 -25.75 -13.12 -35.99
C ALA A 86 -26.99 -12.31 -35.58
N THR A 87 -27.72 -11.82 -36.58
CA THR A 87 -29.08 -11.35 -36.40
C THR A 87 -29.93 -12.58 -36.11
N PHE A 88 -30.11 -12.91 -34.83
CA PHE A 88 -31.13 -13.87 -34.42
C PHE A 88 -32.49 -13.22 -34.64
N VAL A 89 -33.10 -13.51 -35.79
CA VAL A 89 -34.52 -13.27 -36.01
C VAL A 89 -35.26 -14.36 -35.22
N ILE A 90 -35.78 -14.00 -34.05
CA ILE A 90 -36.74 -14.85 -33.33
C ILE A 90 -38.06 -14.76 -34.11
N SER A 91 -38.24 -15.66 -35.09
CA SER A 91 -39.51 -15.82 -35.79
C SER A 91 -40.42 -16.74 -34.97
N GLY A 92 -41.13 -16.14 -34.03
CA GLY A 92 -42.19 -16.77 -33.24
C GLY A 92 -42.93 -15.70 -32.44
N PRO A 93 -44.23 -15.88 -32.11
CA PRO A 93 -44.94 -14.93 -31.28
C PRO A 93 -44.31 -14.90 -29.89
N VAL A 94 -43.50 -13.86 -29.61
CA VAL A 94 -43.07 -13.54 -28.26
C VAL A 94 -44.26 -12.93 -27.54
N THR A 95 -45.12 -13.78 -27.01
CA THR A 95 -46.13 -13.38 -26.02
C THR A 95 -45.40 -13.14 -24.69
N ILE A 96 -44.90 -11.92 -24.49
CA ILE A 96 -44.74 -11.39 -23.13
C ILE A 96 -46.16 -11.26 -22.60
N GLN A 97 -46.53 -12.10 -21.65
CA GLN A 97 -47.84 -12.01 -21.01
C GLN A 97 -48.03 -10.59 -20.45
N GLY A 98 -48.88 -9.80 -21.11
CA GLY A 98 -49.55 -8.62 -20.55
C GLY A 98 -48.80 -7.28 -20.57
N GLY A 99 -47.58 -7.17 -21.10
CA GLY A 99 -46.86 -5.90 -21.17
C GLY A 99 -46.89 -5.27 -22.57
N ARG A 100 -47.51 -4.09 -22.73
CA ARG A 100 -47.39 -3.30 -23.97
C ARG A 100 -45.93 -2.87 -24.14
N ILE A 101 -45.35 -3.13 -25.31
CA ILE A 101 -44.03 -2.58 -25.69
C ILE A 101 -44.19 -1.05 -25.78
N PRO A 102 -43.44 -0.26 -24.99
CA PRO A 102 -43.57 1.19 -25.02
C PRO A 102 -43.16 1.73 -26.39
N SER A 103 -43.83 2.78 -26.85
CA SER A 103 -43.44 3.44 -28.11
C SER A 103 -42.09 4.14 -27.95
N MET A 104 -41.39 4.40 -29.06
CA MET A 104 -40.12 5.17 -29.07
C MET A 104 -40.26 6.55 -28.38
N GLU A 105 -41.45 7.13 -28.41
CA GLU A 105 -41.76 8.40 -27.73
C GLU A 105 -42.05 8.22 -26.24
N GLU A 106 -42.58 7.07 -25.82
CA GLU A 106 -42.73 6.70 -24.41
C GLU A 106 -41.37 6.36 -23.78
N GLU A 107 -40.51 5.61 -24.49
CA GLU A 107 -39.13 5.36 -24.10
C GLU A 107 -38.33 6.66 -24.00
N ARG A 108 -38.43 7.54 -25.02
CA ARG A 108 -37.81 8.87 -24.95
C ARG A 108 -38.34 9.70 -23.79
N ARG A 109 -39.64 9.62 -23.47
CA ARG A 109 -40.22 10.31 -22.29
C ARG A 109 -39.66 9.77 -20.99
N VAL A 110 -39.49 8.46 -20.87
CA VAL A 110 -38.91 7.81 -19.69
C VAL A 110 -37.44 8.21 -19.54
N ILE A 111 -36.66 8.12 -20.62
CA ILE A 111 -35.23 8.51 -20.65
C ILE A 111 -35.06 10.00 -20.34
N MET A 112 -35.94 10.87 -20.86
CA MET A 112 -35.89 12.32 -20.57
C MET A 112 -36.44 12.70 -19.20
N LYS A 113 -37.21 11.83 -18.53
CA LYS A 113 -37.65 12.07 -17.15
C LYS A 113 -36.48 11.95 -16.16
N ASP A 114 -35.42 11.27 -16.56
CA ASP A 114 -34.20 11.07 -15.80
C ASP A 114 -33.05 12.02 -16.22
N GLN A 115 -33.36 13.24 -16.65
CA GLN A 115 -32.35 14.29 -16.84
C GLN A 115 -31.56 14.63 -15.56
N ASP A 116 -31.99 14.10 -14.40
CA ASP A 116 -31.34 14.29 -13.10
C ASP A 116 -30.28 13.22 -12.76
N ILE A 117 -29.93 12.29 -13.69
CA ILE A 117 -28.99 11.19 -13.39
C ILE A 117 -27.59 11.68 -12.98
N LEU A 118 -27.21 12.92 -13.32
CA LEU A 118 -25.98 13.56 -12.84
C LEU A 118 -26.19 15.07 -12.72
N ILE A 119 -26.95 15.50 -11.71
CA ILE A 119 -26.88 16.91 -11.29
C ILE A 119 -25.51 17.10 -10.61
N ILE A 120 -24.50 17.48 -11.40
CA ILE A 120 -23.22 17.93 -10.86
C ILE A 120 -23.53 19.21 -10.06
N PRO A 121 -23.33 19.22 -8.73
CA PRO A 121 -23.69 20.38 -7.92
C PRO A 121 -22.91 21.60 -8.40
N GLN A 122 -23.64 22.65 -8.79
CA GLN A 122 -23.08 23.93 -9.28
C GLN A 122 -22.25 24.66 -8.21
N LYS A 123 -22.46 24.32 -6.93
CA LYS A 123 -21.65 24.76 -5.79
C LYS A 123 -21.29 23.55 -4.94
N TRP A 124 -20.00 23.26 -4.88
CA TRP A 124 -19.46 22.37 -3.85
C TRP A 124 -19.66 23.07 -2.51
N LYS A 125 -20.52 22.53 -1.65
CA LYS A 125 -20.57 22.98 -0.26
C LYS A 125 -19.28 22.49 0.40
N THR A 126 -18.28 23.36 0.49
CA THR A 126 -17.15 23.11 1.39
C THR A 126 -17.74 23.09 2.79
N GLN A 127 -17.83 21.90 3.35
CA GLN A 127 -18.32 21.71 4.71
C GLN A 127 -17.31 22.40 5.64
N ASP A 128 -17.80 23.32 6.48
CA ASP A 128 -16.92 24.00 7.42
C ASP A 128 -16.57 23.04 8.56
N TYR A 129 -15.29 22.71 8.65
CA TYR A 129 -14.75 21.81 9.65
C TYR A 129 -14.02 22.55 10.77
N THR A 130 -14.15 23.88 10.85
CA THR A 130 -13.51 24.67 11.90
C THR A 130 -13.92 24.16 13.28
N GLY A 131 -12.94 23.80 14.10
CA GLY A 131 -13.16 23.26 15.45
C GLY A 131 -13.59 21.79 15.50
N PHE A 132 -13.62 21.08 14.37
CA PHE A 132 -13.96 19.65 14.33
C PHE A 132 -12.92 18.81 15.10
N ASN A 133 -13.41 17.87 15.92
CA ASN A 133 -12.57 16.93 16.68
C ASN A 133 -13.38 15.67 17.01
N GLU A 134 -13.05 14.56 16.37
CA GLU A 134 -13.65 13.24 16.59
C GLU A 134 -12.55 12.24 16.98
N ARG A 135 -12.84 11.37 17.96
CA ARG A 135 -11.90 10.34 18.43
C ARG A 135 -12.63 9.00 18.55
N TYR A 136 -12.05 7.94 18.01
CA TYR A 136 -12.58 6.59 18.09
C TYR A 136 -11.47 5.53 18.21
N PRO A 137 -11.74 4.37 18.83
CA PRO A 137 -10.76 3.33 19.02
C PRO A 137 -10.38 2.62 17.71
N LEU A 138 -9.11 2.22 17.60
CA LEU A 138 -8.59 1.35 16.53
C LEU A 138 -8.15 0.00 17.09
N ILE A 139 -7.29 0.02 18.10
CA ILE A 139 -6.76 -1.18 18.77
C ILE A 139 -6.87 -0.93 20.28
N GLU A 140 -7.96 -1.36 20.91
CA GLU A 140 -8.15 -1.09 22.34
C GLU A 140 -7.18 -1.91 23.22
N PRO A 141 -6.63 -1.32 24.31
CA PRO A 141 -6.68 0.09 24.74
C PRO A 141 -5.51 0.94 24.20
N TYR A 142 -4.76 0.46 23.22
CA TYR A 142 -3.47 1.01 22.81
C TYR A 142 -3.55 2.14 21.78
N ALA A 143 -4.35 1.99 20.73
CA ALA A 143 -4.35 2.89 19.58
C ALA A 143 -5.72 3.47 19.28
N TYR A 144 -5.77 4.78 19.03
CA TYR A 144 -6.98 5.53 18.69
C TYR A 144 -6.75 6.40 17.46
N ALA A 145 -7.81 6.57 16.66
CA ALA A 145 -7.87 7.57 15.61
C ALA A 145 -8.45 8.86 16.18
N ARG A 146 -7.85 9.99 15.85
CA ARG A 146 -8.36 11.32 16.16
C ARG A 146 -8.32 12.20 14.92
N ILE A 147 -9.50 12.55 14.43
CA ILE A 147 -9.66 13.43 13.28
C ILE A 147 -9.97 14.81 13.80
N LYS A 148 -9.08 15.78 13.52
CA LYS A 148 -9.25 17.14 14.01
C LYS A 148 -8.95 18.19 12.95
N TRP A 149 -9.52 19.37 13.12
CA TRP A 149 -9.12 20.55 12.35
C TRP A 149 -7.76 21.06 12.83
N ASP A 150 -6.85 21.29 11.89
CA ASP A 150 -5.59 21.98 12.15
C ASP A 150 -5.66 23.41 11.60
N GLU A 151 -5.62 24.38 12.52
CA GLU A 151 -5.70 25.81 12.20
C GLU A 151 -4.52 26.30 11.36
N LYS A 152 -3.35 25.66 11.45
CA LYS A 152 -2.15 26.10 10.73
C LYS A 152 -2.21 25.79 9.25
N ILE A 153 -2.71 24.61 8.91
CA ILE A 153 -2.83 24.15 7.52
C ILE A 153 -4.24 24.33 6.96
N THR A 154 -5.20 24.76 7.78
CA THR A 154 -6.62 24.96 7.41
C THR A 154 -7.24 23.71 6.76
N LYS A 155 -6.92 22.54 7.32
CA LYS A 155 -7.38 21.23 6.84
C LYS A 155 -7.66 20.30 8.01
N LEU A 156 -8.52 19.31 7.78
CA LEU A 156 -8.63 18.16 8.67
C LEU A 156 -7.35 17.32 8.60
N VAL A 157 -6.92 16.79 9.74
CA VAL A 157 -5.79 15.87 9.88
C VAL A 157 -6.23 14.58 10.55
N TYR A 158 -5.63 13.47 10.16
CA TYR A 158 -5.86 12.15 10.75
C TYR A 158 -4.72 11.82 11.72
N LEU A 159 -4.95 11.89 13.02
CA LEU A 159 -3.94 11.60 14.02
C LEU A 159 -4.12 10.20 14.60
N ILE A 160 -3.04 9.43 14.60
CA ILE A 160 -2.97 8.18 15.34
C ILE A 160 -2.37 8.49 16.72
N GLU A 161 -3.14 8.21 17.75
CA GLU A 161 -2.72 8.28 19.15
C GLU A 161 -2.36 6.87 19.62
N GLU A 162 -1.07 6.61 19.82
CA GLU A 162 -0.51 5.36 20.36
C GLU A 162 0.02 5.59 21.80
N PRO A 163 0.33 4.53 22.57
CA PRO A 163 0.81 4.69 23.94
C PRO A 163 2.16 5.43 23.96
N GLU A 164 2.23 6.55 24.67
CA GLU A 164 3.48 7.30 24.80
C GLU A 164 4.51 6.51 25.61
N LEU A 165 5.74 6.46 25.08
CA LEU A 165 6.90 5.90 25.76
C LEU A 165 7.76 7.03 26.31
N SER A 166 8.17 6.91 27.57
CA SER A 166 9.25 7.69 28.16
C SER A 166 10.59 7.40 27.47
N GLU A 167 11.58 8.27 27.62
CA GLU A 167 12.91 8.07 27.02
C GLU A 167 13.58 6.76 27.53
N ASP A 168 13.37 6.42 28.80
CA ASP A 168 13.83 5.14 29.37
C ASP A 168 13.12 3.94 28.75
N GLU A 169 11.82 4.02 28.49
CA GLU A 169 11.08 2.94 27.82
C GLU A 169 11.48 2.80 26.35
N LYS A 170 11.74 3.92 25.65
CA LYS A 170 12.23 3.91 24.27
C LYS A 170 13.58 3.22 24.15
N THR A 171 14.53 3.56 25.03
CA THR A 171 15.86 2.93 25.03
C THR A 171 15.78 1.43 25.30
N ARG A 172 14.92 1.02 26.24
CA ARG A 172 14.65 -0.39 26.53
C ARG A 172 13.99 -1.11 25.36
N LEU A 173 12.99 -0.49 24.71
CA LEU A 173 12.37 -1.03 23.51
C LEU A 173 13.41 -1.26 22.40
N MET A 174 14.28 -0.28 22.13
CA MET A 174 15.35 -0.41 21.14
C MET A 174 16.33 -1.53 21.51
N THR A 175 16.70 -1.65 22.79
CA THR A 175 17.60 -2.71 23.28
C THR A 175 16.98 -4.09 23.07
N ILE A 176 15.71 -4.25 23.46
CA ILE A 176 14.97 -5.51 23.29
C ILE A 176 14.83 -5.83 21.80
N GLN A 177 14.47 -4.84 20.97
CA GLN A 177 14.36 -5.01 19.51
C GLN A 177 15.68 -5.45 18.87
N GLY A 178 16.80 -4.85 19.26
CA GLY A 178 18.11 -5.20 18.74
C GLY A 178 18.47 -6.66 19.00
N ILE A 179 18.25 -7.14 20.22
CA ILE A 179 18.52 -8.54 20.61
C ILE A 179 17.56 -9.48 19.90
N ILE A 180 16.26 -9.17 19.92
CA ILE A 180 15.24 -9.96 19.24
C ILE A 180 15.56 -10.08 17.74
N GLN A 181 16.04 -9.00 17.10
CA GLN A 181 16.40 -9.01 15.68
C GLN A 181 17.66 -9.85 15.37
N GLU A 182 18.63 -9.90 16.28
CA GLU A 182 19.83 -10.75 16.11
C GLU A 182 19.53 -12.23 16.36
N GLU A 183 18.62 -12.54 17.29
CA GLU A 183 18.29 -13.90 17.69
C GLU A 183 17.14 -14.52 16.89
N LEU A 184 16.36 -13.71 16.16
CA LEU A 184 15.33 -14.19 15.24
C LEU A 184 15.96 -14.77 13.97
N GLU A 185 16.46 -15.99 14.10
CA GLU A 185 16.77 -16.88 12.98
C GLU A 185 15.53 -17.64 12.48
N VAL A 186 14.38 -17.49 13.16
CA VAL A 186 13.16 -18.24 12.82
C VAL A 186 12.50 -17.64 11.59
N ASP A 187 12.32 -18.49 10.58
CA ASP A 187 11.47 -18.20 9.43
C ASP A 187 10.04 -18.05 9.95
N PHE A 188 9.61 -16.80 10.20
CA PHE A 188 8.24 -16.43 10.60
C PHE A 188 7.18 -16.98 9.64
N LYS A 189 7.59 -17.48 8.46
CA LYS A 189 6.74 -18.21 7.52
C LYS A 189 6.32 -19.59 8.00
N SER A 190 7.06 -20.21 8.92
CA SER A 190 6.77 -21.56 9.43
C SER A 190 5.62 -21.59 10.45
N LEU A 191 5.40 -20.47 11.15
CA LEU A 191 4.29 -20.29 12.07
C LEU A 191 3.10 -19.76 11.27
N GLN A 192 2.11 -20.61 11.02
CA GLN A 192 0.95 -20.27 10.19
C GLN A 192 -0.13 -19.50 10.97
N GLU A 193 -0.19 -19.66 12.29
CA GLU A 193 -1.21 -19.04 13.12
C GLU A 193 -0.71 -17.77 13.83
N LYS A 194 -1.49 -16.69 13.71
CA LYS A 194 -1.17 -15.39 14.32
C LYS A 194 -1.03 -15.47 15.85
N SER A 195 -1.75 -16.35 16.52
CA SER A 195 -1.66 -16.59 17.97
C SER A 195 -0.29 -17.10 18.37
N GLU A 196 0.21 -18.13 17.69
CA GLU A 196 1.50 -18.76 17.99
C GLU A 196 2.67 -17.77 17.85
N LEU A 197 2.61 -16.86 16.87
CA LEU A 197 3.61 -15.79 16.73
C LEU A 197 3.57 -14.81 17.89
N VAL A 198 2.38 -14.48 18.39
CA VAL A 198 2.22 -13.56 19.53
C VAL A 198 2.83 -14.19 20.77
N ASP A 199 2.47 -15.44 21.06
CA ASP A 199 2.96 -16.17 22.23
C ASP A 199 4.48 -16.36 22.17
N TYR A 200 5.02 -16.69 21.00
CA TYR A 200 6.47 -16.81 20.80
C TYR A 200 7.19 -15.49 21.06
N LEU A 201 6.69 -14.40 20.48
CA LEU A 201 7.28 -13.07 20.66
C LEU A 201 7.23 -12.61 22.12
N GLU A 202 6.12 -12.89 22.80
CA GLU A 202 5.93 -12.55 24.20
C GLU A 202 6.91 -13.31 25.11
N ASN A 203 6.99 -14.63 24.94
CA ASN A 203 7.95 -15.46 25.68
C ASN A 203 9.40 -15.02 25.42
N LYS A 204 9.72 -14.67 24.18
CA LYS A 204 11.07 -14.22 23.82
C LYS A 204 11.39 -12.87 24.44
N ALA A 205 10.44 -11.95 24.46
CA ALA A 205 10.62 -10.66 25.11
C ALA A 205 10.82 -10.81 26.63
N LEU A 206 10.08 -11.71 27.28
CA LEU A 206 10.28 -12.04 28.70
C LEU A 206 11.69 -12.59 28.97
N GLU A 207 12.16 -13.54 28.14
CA GLU A 207 13.52 -14.09 28.25
C GLU A 207 14.58 -12.97 28.18
N VAL A 208 14.47 -12.07 27.20
CA VAL A 208 15.42 -10.94 27.04
C VAL A 208 15.37 -9.98 28.24
N VAL A 209 14.17 -9.70 28.76
CA VAL A 209 13.99 -8.83 29.94
C VAL A 209 14.66 -9.43 31.17
N ASP A 210 14.49 -10.74 31.38
CA ASP A 210 15.07 -11.47 32.50
C ASP A 210 16.60 -11.60 32.37
N GLU A 211 17.12 -11.92 31.19
CA GLU A 211 18.55 -12.06 30.94
C GLU A 211 19.33 -10.75 31.13
N LEU A 212 18.72 -9.63 30.71
CA LEU A 212 19.29 -8.30 30.90
C LEU A 212 18.99 -7.70 32.28
N ASN A 213 18.17 -8.38 33.09
CA ASN A 213 17.71 -7.91 34.39
C ASN A 213 17.12 -6.49 34.32
N LEU A 214 16.31 -6.23 33.28
CA LEU A 214 15.67 -4.94 33.05
C LEU A 214 14.50 -4.74 34.03
N LYS A 215 14.55 -3.66 34.81
CA LYS A 215 13.49 -3.34 35.78
C LYS A 215 12.30 -2.66 35.13
N LEU A 216 11.40 -3.42 34.51
CA LEU A 216 10.18 -2.90 33.89
C LEU A 216 8.98 -3.00 34.85
N SER A 217 8.14 -1.97 34.86
CA SER A 217 6.80 -2.08 35.47
C SER A 217 5.89 -2.89 34.53
N PRO A 218 4.80 -3.50 35.04
CA PRO A 218 3.84 -4.19 34.19
C PRO A 218 3.27 -3.31 33.07
N ASP A 219 2.92 -2.06 33.38
CA ASP A 219 2.43 -1.08 32.39
C ASP A 219 3.48 -0.77 31.30
N ALA A 220 4.74 -0.56 31.69
CA ALA A 220 5.83 -0.33 30.74
C ALA A 220 6.05 -1.54 29.83
N PHE A 221 5.95 -2.75 30.39
CA PHE A 221 6.07 -3.98 29.63
C PHE A 221 4.92 -4.13 28.61
N GLU A 222 3.68 -3.85 29.00
CA GLU A 222 2.52 -3.89 28.08
C GLU A 222 2.65 -2.90 26.92
N LYS A 223 3.12 -1.68 27.19
CA LYS A 223 3.41 -0.68 26.15
C LYS A 223 4.49 -1.16 25.20
N ILE A 224 5.61 -1.66 25.73
CA ILE A 224 6.70 -2.23 24.92
C ILE A 224 6.16 -3.40 24.08
N MET A 225 5.36 -4.28 24.67
CA MET A 225 4.76 -5.42 23.98
C MET A 225 3.82 -5.00 22.86
N TYR A 226 3.06 -3.93 23.03
CA TYR A 226 2.29 -3.33 21.94
C TYR A 226 3.20 -2.97 20.76
N TYR A 227 4.29 -2.24 21.00
CA TYR A 227 5.24 -1.86 19.94
C TYR A 227 5.94 -3.05 19.30
N LEU A 228 6.29 -4.09 20.08
CA LEU A 228 6.86 -5.32 19.54
C LEU A 228 5.87 -6.04 18.62
N ARG A 229 4.63 -6.28 19.08
CA ARG A 229 3.58 -6.90 18.25
C ARG A 229 3.32 -6.08 16.98
N ARG A 230 3.19 -4.76 17.12
CA ARG A 230 2.99 -3.83 16.01
C ARG A 230 4.12 -3.89 14.98
N ASN A 231 5.37 -3.97 15.43
CA ASN A 231 6.54 -3.91 14.55
C ASN A 231 6.89 -5.27 13.93
N TYR A 232 6.81 -6.38 14.66
CA TYR A 232 7.21 -7.70 14.14
C TYR A 232 6.04 -8.44 13.47
N ILE A 233 4.85 -8.41 14.08
CA ILE A 233 3.66 -9.13 13.60
C ILE A 233 2.80 -8.23 12.74
N GLY A 234 2.77 -6.92 13.02
CA GLY A 234 2.07 -5.91 12.22
C GLY A 234 2.91 -5.31 11.09
N LEU A 235 2.38 -4.26 10.47
CA LEU A 235 3.06 -3.45 9.46
C LEU A 235 3.76 -2.21 10.06
N GLY A 236 4.19 -2.28 11.32
CA GLY A 236 4.89 -1.18 11.99
C GLY A 236 4.01 0.04 12.19
N ALA A 237 4.52 1.24 11.91
CA ALA A 237 3.82 2.50 12.19
C ALA A 237 2.46 2.63 11.49
N ILE A 238 2.25 1.96 10.35
CA ILE A 238 0.98 2.01 9.63
C ILE A 238 -0.04 0.97 10.11
N GLU A 239 0.35 0.06 11.02
CA GLU A 239 -0.55 -1.00 11.51
C GLU A 239 -1.88 -0.45 12.03
N PRO A 240 -1.94 0.64 12.84
CA PRO A 240 -3.23 1.15 13.31
C PRO A 240 -4.17 1.57 12.18
N LEU A 241 -3.64 2.07 11.04
CA LEU A 241 -4.45 2.43 9.87
C LEU A 241 -5.19 1.23 9.28
N PHE A 242 -4.62 0.02 9.41
CA PHE A 242 -5.26 -1.21 8.94
C PHE A 242 -6.45 -1.66 9.80
N HIS A 243 -6.52 -1.19 11.04
CA HIS A 243 -7.65 -1.49 11.94
C HIS A 243 -8.82 -0.52 11.78
N ASP A 244 -8.64 0.58 11.06
CA ASP A 244 -9.74 1.49 10.74
C ASP A 244 -10.59 0.96 9.56
N ALA A 245 -11.87 0.70 9.78
CA ALA A 245 -12.79 0.25 8.73
C ALA A 245 -13.24 1.38 7.77
N LEU A 246 -13.01 2.65 8.13
CA LEU A 246 -13.40 3.82 7.34
C LEU A 246 -12.30 4.27 6.36
N ILE A 247 -11.10 3.71 6.44
CA ILE A 247 -10.00 4.00 5.50
C ILE A 247 -10.13 3.11 4.26
N GLU A 248 -10.17 3.74 3.10
CA GLU A 248 -10.24 3.07 1.79
C GLU A 248 -8.87 2.97 1.12
N ASP A 249 -8.11 4.07 1.07
CA ASP A 249 -6.77 4.11 0.48
C ASP A 249 -5.73 4.66 1.49
N ILE A 250 -4.51 4.12 1.46
CA ILE A 250 -3.34 4.59 2.23
C ILE A 250 -2.22 4.86 1.24
N SER A 251 -1.65 6.06 1.24
CA SER A 251 -0.63 6.51 0.28
C SER A 251 0.58 7.09 0.99
N CYS A 252 1.76 6.56 0.65
CA CYS A 252 3.07 7.07 1.05
C CYS A 252 3.81 7.54 -0.20
N ASP A 253 3.99 8.85 -0.33
CA ASP A 253 4.56 9.48 -1.52
C ASP A 253 6.08 9.69 -1.44
N GLY A 254 6.70 9.35 -0.30
CA GLY A 254 8.15 9.41 -0.13
C GLY A 254 8.57 9.71 1.30
N THR A 255 9.88 9.80 1.51
CA THR A 255 10.49 10.07 2.81
C THR A 255 10.33 11.54 3.18
N GLY A 256 10.00 11.83 4.44
CA GLY A 256 9.74 13.19 4.94
C GLY A 256 8.37 13.74 4.57
N ILE A 257 7.54 12.98 3.84
CA ILE A 257 6.17 13.34 3.46
C ILE A 257 5.20 12.59 4.38
N PRO A 258 4.17 13.25 4.94
CA PRO A 258 3.16 12.54 5.73
C PRO A 258 2.40 11.55 4.87
N ILE A 259 2.08 10.39 5.46
CA ILE A 259 1.19 9.41 4.82
C ILE A 259 -0.19 10.04 4.69
N TYR A 260 -0.78 9.94 3.51
CA TYR A 260 -2.16 10.34 3.25
C TYR A 260 -3.08 9.13 3.38
N VAL A 261 -4.26 9.36 3.95
CA VAL A 261 -5.34 8.38 4.02
C VAL A 261 -6.56 8.92 3.33
N TYR A 262 -7.26 8.08 2.57
CA TYR A 262 -8.58 8.38 2.06
C TYR A 262 -9.62 7.80 3.01
N HIS A 263 -10.28 8.68 3.77
CA HIS A 263 -11.32 8.31 4.73
C HIS A 263 -12.69 8.44 4.07
N ALA A 264 -13.52 7.40 4.16
CA ALA A 264 -14.81 7.30 3.48
C ALA A 264 -15.77 8.49 3.75
N LYS A 265 -15.66 9.13 4.92
CA LYS A 265 -16.47 10.32 5.29
C LYS A 265 -15.80 11.66 4.98
N TYR A 266 -14.47 11.73 5.09
CA TYR A 266 -13.73 13.01 5.15
C TYR A 266 -12.81 13.23 3.95
N GLY A 267 -12.71 12.25 3.05
CA GLY A 267 -11.84 12.28 1.89
C GLY A 267 -10.38 12.15 2.27
N SER A 268 -9.51 12.81 1.52
CA SER A 268 -8.05 12.73 1.70
C SER A 268 -7.60 13.56 2.90
N LEU A 269 -6.96 12.90 3.88
CA LEU A 269 -6.44 13.50 5.10
C LEU A 269 -4.93 13.20 5.22
N PRO A 270 -4.08 14.19 5.52
CA PRO A 270 -2.71 13.92 5.94
C PRO A 270 -2.70 13.32 7.35
N SER A 271 -1.83 12.34 7.57
CA SER A 271 -1.63 11.73 8.87
C SER A 271 -0.41 12.26 9.61
N ASN A 272 -0.28 11.93 10.90
CA ASN A 272 0.92 12.21 11.69
C ASN A 272 2.09 11.23 11.45
N ILE A 273 1.91 10.18 10.64
CA ILE A 273 2.99 9.26 10.32
C ILE A 273 3.85 9.87 9.21
N VAL A 274 5.13 10.05 9.50
CA VAL A 274 6.15 10.50 8.55
C VAL A 274 7.36 9.59 8.67
N PHE A 275 7.77 8.96 7.57
CA PHE A 275 9.03 8.21 7.55
C PHE A 275 10.20 9.17 7.47
N LYS A 276 11.15 9.06 8.40
CA LYS A 276 12.33 9.94 8.47
C LYS A 276 13.46 9.42 7.59
N SER A 277 13.57 8.10 7.44
CA SER A 277 14.56 7.43 6.61
C SER A 277 13.88 6.59 5.53
N ASP A 278 14.55 6.46 4.39
CA ASP A 278 14.18 5.52 3.34
C ASP A 278 14.18 4.08 3.87
N ASP A 279 15.07 3.74 4.81
CA ASP A 279 15.16 2.41 5.39
C ASP A 279 13.89 2.03 6.17
N ASP A 280 13.27 3.00 6.85
CA ASP A 280 12.03 2.77 7.59
C ASP A 280 10.90 2.39 6.62
N ALA A 281 10.74 3.16 5.53
CA ALA A 281 9.74 2.90 4.51
C ALA A 281 10.01 1.58 3.76
N ASN A 282 11.27 1.34 3.37
CA ASN A 282 11.70 0.11 2.72
C ASN A 282 11.45 -1.13 3.59
N SER A 283 11.66 -1.03 4.91
CA SER A 283 11.42 -2.16 5.84
C SER A 283 9.96 -2.61 5.81
N ILE A 284 9.02 -1.66 5.70
CA ILE A 284 7.60 -1.93 5.61
C ILE A 284 7.25 -2.50 4.23
N ILE A 285 7.83 -1.95 3.15
CA ILE A 285 7.63 -2.46 1.78
C ILE A 285 8.11 -3.92 1.67
N ILE A 286 9.25 -4.26 2.27
CA ILE A 286 9.75 -5.65 2.32
C ILE A 286 8.75 -6.56 3.05
N LYS A 287 8.20 -6.12 4.19
CA LYS A 287 7.17 -6.89 4.91
C LYS A 287 5.90 -7.07 4.06
N MET A 288 5.46 -6.04 3.35
CA MET A 288 4.32 -6.16 2.43
C MET A 288 4.62 -7.16 1.31
N ALA A 289 5.81 -7.09 0.69
CA ALA A 289 6.23 -8.03 -0.35
C ALA A 289 6.19 -9.48 0.16
N GLN A 290 6.75 -9.73 1.35
CA GLN A 290 6.72 -11.04 2.00
C GLN A 290 5.29 -11.55 2.22
N ARG A 291 4.39 -10.69 2.72
CA ARG A 291 2.96 -11.05 2.92
C ARG A 291 2.20 -11.29 1.62
N CYS A 292 2.63 -10.66 0.54
CA CYS A 292 2.12 -10.90 -0.81
C CYS A 292 2.74 -12.15 -1.47
N ASN A 293 3.62 -12.90 -0.79
CA ASN A 293 4.44 -13.97 -1.34
C ASN A 293 5.25 -13.54 -2.58
N ARG A 294 5.78 -12.32 -2.54
CA ARG A 294 6.63 -11.74 -3.58
C ARG A 294 7.97 -11.30 -3.01
N HIS A 295 8.93 -11.10 -3.90
CA HIS A 295 10.22 -10.54 -3.59
C HIS A 295 10.33 -9.14 -4.21
N ILE A 296 11.07 -8.27 -3.54
CA ILE A 296 11.35 -6.92 -3.99
C ILE A 296 12.83 -6.65 -3.74
N SER A 297 13.50 -5.97 -4.65
CA SER A 297 14.93 -5.69 -4.54
C SER A 297 15.30 -4.42 -5.30
N VAL A 298 16.56 -4.00 -5.24
CA VAL A 298 17.06 -2.88 -6.05
C VAL A 298 16.96 -3.20 -7.56
N ALA A 299 17.16 -4.47 -7.95
CA ALA A 299 17.06 -4.90 -9.35
C ALA A 299 15.59 -5.01 -9.83
N GLU A 300 14.68 -5.38 -8.91
CA GLU A 300 13.24 -5.48 -9.16
C GLU A 300 12.50 -4.61 -8.13
N PRO A 301 12.48 -3.28 -8.34
CA PRO A 301 12.02 -2.34 -7.32
C PRO A 301 10.50 -2.18 -7.27
N LEU A 302 9.75 -2.83 -8.15
CA LEU A 302 8.30 -2.69 -8.23
C LEU A 302 7.59 -3.88 -7.58
N LEU A 303 6.67 -3.59 -6.67
CA LEU A 303 5.76 -4.56 -6.09
C LEU A 303 4.34 -4.24 -6.52
N ASP A 304 3.66 -5.25 -7.04
CA ASP A 304 2.21 -5.28 -7.21
C ASP A 304 1.71 -6.59 -6.59
N GLY A 305 0.70 -6.54 -5.74
CA GLY A 305 0.24 -7.73 -5.04
C GLY A 305 -1.03 -7.52 -4.22
N ARG A 306 -1.41 -8.57 -3.50
CA ARG A 306 -2.53 -8.53 -2.55
C ARG A 306 -2.06 -8.98 -1.19
N LEU A 307 -2.40 -8.20 -0.17
CA LEU A 307 -2.19 -8.56 1.22
C LEU A 307 -3.17 -9.66 1.65
N PRO A 308 -2.91 -10.34 2.79
CA PRO A 308 -3.80 -11.37 3.34
C PRO A 308 -5.24 -10.90 3.58
N ASN A 309 -5.45 -9.60 3.82
CA ASN A 309 -6.77 -8.99 3.94
C ASN A 309 -7.42 -8.63 2.58
N ASN A 310 -6.90 -9.18 1.48
CA ASN A 310 -7.28 -8.92 0.09
C ASN A 310 -7.07 -7.46 -0.39
N SER A 311 -6.45 -6.59 0.41
CA SER A 311 -6.10 -5.23 -0.02
C SER A 311 -5.05 -5.28 -1.12
N ARG A 312 -5.20 -4.45 -2.16
CA ARG A 312 -4.20 -4.33 -3.23
C ARG A 312 -3.07 -3.44 -2.75
N VAL A 313 -1.83 -3.85 -3.05
CA VAL A 313 -0.64 -3.08 -2.72
C VAL A 313 0.15 -2.83 -3.99
N GLN A 314 0.52 -1.58 -4.18
CA GLN A 314 1.54 -1.16 -5.12
C GLN A 314 2.65 -0.49 -4.33
N ALA A 315 3.91 -0.88 -4.54
CA ALA A 315 5.03 -0.24 -3.87
C ALA A 315 6.26 -0.15 -4.78
N THR A 316 7.11 0.84 -4.48
CA THR A 316 8.37 1.08 -5.17
C THR A 316 9.50 1.14 -4.14
N PHE A 317 10.50 0.29 -4.33
CA PHE A 317 11.66 0.14 -3.45
C PHE A 317 12.77 1.14 -3.77
N GLY A 318 13.36 1.71 -2.73
CA GLY A 318 14.52 2.60 -2.86
C GLY A 318 14.24 3.86 -3.67
N ARG A 319 15.28 4.40 -4.32
CA ARG A 319 15.23 5.62 -5.13
C ARG A 319 15.44 5.42 -6.62
N GLU A 320 15.62 4.17 -7.06
CA GLU A 320 15.99 3.87 -8.44
C GLU A 320 14.87 4.26 -9.43
N VAL A 321 13.61 4.19 -8.98
CA VAL A 321 12.44 4.56 -9.78
C VAL A 321 11.76 5.84 -9.26
N THR A 322 11.89 6.17 -7.97
CA THR A 322 11.23 7.31 -7.33
C THR A 322 12.24 8.27 -6.70
N GLN A 323 12.21 9.54 -7.11
CA GLN A 323 13.19 10.54 -6.64
C GLN A 323 13.06 10.88 -5.14
N HIS A 324 11.83 10.81 -4.62
CA HIS A 324 11.50 11.22 -3.25
C HIS A 324 11.66 10.11 -2.20
N GLY A 325 12.27 8.98 -2.57
CA GLY A 325 12.39 7.82 -1.69
C GLY A 325 11.35 6.74 -2.02
N PRO A 326 11.25 5.72 -1.16
CA PRO A 326 10.34 4.60 -1.36
C PRO A 326 8.88 5.05 -1.26
N THR A 327 8.03 4.47 -2.09
CA THR A 327 6.60 4.83 -2.14
C THR A 327 5.74 3.58 -2.04
N PHE A 328 4.53 3.72 -1.51
CA PHE A 328 3.53 2.66 -1.58
C PHE A 328 2.12 3.21 -1.54
N THR A 329 1.20 2.50 -2.18
CA THR A 329 -0.23 2.75 -2.13
C THR A 329 -0.93 1.44 -1.82
N ILE A 330 -1.84 1.48 -0.85
CA ILE A 330 -2.65 0.35 -0.41
C ILE A 330 -4.10 0.72 -0.66
N ARG A 331 -4.78 -0.05 -1.50
CA ARG A 331 -6.22 0.06 -1.73
C ARG A 331 -6.94 -1.05 -1.00
N ARG A 332 -7.78 -0.68 -0.06
CA ARG A 332 -8.56 -1.58 0.77
C ARG A 332 -9.90 -1.85 0.10
N PHE A 333 -10.36 -3.09 0.22
CA PHE A 333 -11.74 -3.41 -0.09
C PHE A 333 -12.58 -3.21 1.15
N LYS A 334 -13.73 -2.57 0.96
CA LYS A 334 -14.73 -2.44 2.01
C LYS A 334 -15.21 -3.82 2.43
N THR A 335 -15.28 -4.05 3.75
CA THR A 335 -15.75 -5.34 4.30
C THR A 335 -17.22 -5.59 3.94
N ASP A 336 -18.03 -4.53 3.92
CA ASP A 336 -19.44 -4.57 3.52
C ASP A 336 -19.60 -4.09 2.07
N PRO A 337 -19.98 -4.96 1.13
CA PRO A 337 -20.20 -4.58 -0.26
C PRO A 337 -21.42 -3.64 -0.38
N MET A 338 -21.38 -2.74 -1.35
CA MET A 338 -22.50 -1.83 -1.57
C MET A 338 -23.75 -2.58 -2.02
N THR A 339 -24.87 -2.35 -1.34
CA THR A 339 -26.15 -2.96 -1.73
C THR A 339 -26.82 -2.18 -2.86
N PRO A 340 -27.67 -2.82 -3.68
CA PRO A 340 -28.46 -2.11 -4.69
C PRO A 340 -29.27 -0.94 -4.10
N VAL A 341 -29.82 -1.12 -2.89
CA VAL A 341 -30.55 -0.07 -2.18
C VAL A 341 -29.64 1.12 -1.84
N GLN A 342 -28.41 0.85 -1.39
CA GLN A 342 -27.42 1.91 -1.14
C GLN A 342 -27.06 2.64 -2.45
N LEU A 343 -26.85 1.91 -3.55
CA LEU A 343 -26.52 2.52 -4.86
C LEU A 343 -27.66 3.37 -5.42
N ILE A 344 -28.91 2.98 -5.17
CA ILE A 344 -30.10 3.81 -5.45
C ILE A 344 -30.07 5.09 -4.60
N ASN A 345 -29.80 4.97 -3.30
CA ASN A 345 -29.75 6.11 -2.38
C ASN A 345 -28.62 7.08 -2.71
N TYR A 346 -27.47 6.56 -3.17
CA TYR A 346 -26.34 7.36 -3.68
C TYR A 346 -26.62 8.00 -5.04
N LYS A 347 -27.78 7.71 -5.65
CA LYS A 347 -28.16 8.13 -7.00
C LYS A 347 -27.15 7.67 -8.07
N SER A 348 -26.39 6.61 -7.79
CA SER A 348 -25.41 6.05 -8.72
C SER A 348 -26.09 5.23 -9.82
N CYS A 349 -27.20 4.58 -9.49
CA CYS A 349 -27.99 3.78 -10.44
C CYS A 349 -29.48 3.87 -10.08
N PRO A 350 -30.37 4.21 -11.03
CA PRO A 350 -31.78 4.37 -10.73
C PRO A 350 -32.47 3.00 -10.49
N PRO A 351 -33.55 2.96 -9.68
CA PRO A 351 -34.23 1.71 -9.32
C PRO A 351 -34.65 0.84 -10.50
N ARG A 352 -35.05 1.45 -11.62
CA ARG A 352 -35.50 0.73 -12.82
C ARG A 352 -34.41 -0.16 -13.43
N ILE A 353 -33.14 0.26 -13.34
CA ILE A 353 -32.02 -0.50 -13.91
C ILE A 353 -31.75 -1.71 -13.02
N PHE A 354 -31.83 -1.55 -11.69
CA PHE A 354 -31.78 -2.70 -10.78
C PHE A 354 -32.96 -3.65 -10.96
N ALA A 355 -34.17 -3.14 -11.19
CA ALA A 355 -35.33 -3.98 -11.50
C ALA A 355 -35.13 -4.77 -12.80
N TYR A 356 -34.60 -4.12 -13.84
CA TYR A 356 -34.22 -4.77 -15.09
C TYR A 356 -33.15 -5.85 -14.87
N MET A 357 -32.07 -5.53 -14.16
CA MET A 357 -31.00 -6.49 -13.85
C MET A 357 -31.50 -7.66 -13.01
N TRP A 358 -32.42 -7.42 -12.07
CA TRP A 358 -33.05 -8.49 -11.29
C TRP A 358 -33.81 -9.43 -12.21
N LEU A 359 -34.75 -8.93 -13.02
CA LEU A 359 -35.51 -9.77 -13.95
C LEU A 359 -34.59 -10.52 -14.92
N ALA A 360 -33.53 -9.88 -15.42
CA ALA A 360 -32.56 -10.51 -16.30
C ALA A 360 -31.78 -11.65 -15.62
N LEU A 361 -31.40 -11.50 -14.35
CA LEU A 361 -30.70 -12.53 -13.58
C LEU A 361 -31.63 -13.66 -13.09
N GLU A 362 -32.89 -13.35 -12.82
CA GLU A 362 -33.89 -14.34 -12.42
C GLU A 362 -34.26 -15.27 -13.57
N HIS A 363 -34.22 -14.76 -14.80
CA HIS A 363 -34.53 -15.50 -16.03
C HIS A 363 -33.30 -15.79 -16.91
N SER A 364 -32.09 -15.77 -16.33
CA SER A 364 -30.82 -16.02 -17.04
C SER A 364 -30.53 -17.49 -17.30
#